data_AF-A0A552LSR2-F1
#
_entry.id   AF-A0A552LSR2-F1
#
_cell.length_a   1.000
_cell.length_b   1.000
_cell.length_c   1.000
_cell.angle_alpha   90.00
_cell.angle_beta   90.00
_cell.angle_gamma   90.00
#
_symmetry.space_group_name_H-M   'P 1'
#
loop_
_entity.id
_entity.type
_entity.pdbx_description
1 polymer ?
#
loop_
_entity_poly.entity_id
_entity_poly.type
_entity_poly.pdbx_seq_one_letter_code
_entity_poly.pdbx_strand_id
1 'polypeptide(L)'
;MSDRKEPEKLAAENRADNPENNGKAGLSPPDASEYVSSLSSRNPLRQRILVLKDLRPGNAGLLLAPLMVMTIGLVFRWDWLGFSGAIVAILISLQVILPSIRQWIAHYLTPSERQTVFAFMVFIAALAALGKYLGVYDRILRWLESFKYDEFGSWAEWVGALGQIMIAVLAVYVAWEQYVISKDLTIQQNRITQQQTIDSYFQGISDLALDEEGFLEDWPQERAIAEGRTASILSSVDAAGKAKILRFLSQSRLLSPIKRDRYLGRPILDGEGGYAEDREFGTRVVQLGVMLAGADISGQDLRWTDLSEANMVRADLSYSDLVKANVSRTILYEANLRGADIKGMRLFYGSLENATPRSRTIPPNYDTGEHTGAVVENVNFTGVKNMSEEQRHYCCRWCGEKSRATIPGGCADIANLLGR
;
A
#
# COMPACT_ATOMS: atom_id res chain seq x y z
N MET A 1 -40.70 -49.16 -39.29
CA MET A 1 -41.39 -49.12 -40.60
C MET A 1 -42.86 -48.84 -40.31
N SER A 2 -43.42 -47.76 -40.87
CA SER A 2 -44.72 -47.13 -40.50
C SER A 2 -44.75 -46.59 -39.06
N ASP A 3 -44.77 -45.29 -38.76
CA ASP A 3 -45.60 -44.14 -39.24
C ASP A 3 -46.96 -44.07 -38.52
N ARG A 4 -47.12 -43.03 -37.67
CA ARG A 4 -48.42 -42.53 -37.19
C ARG A 4 -48.32 -41.08 -36.71
N LYS A 5 -49.21 -40.25 -37.26
CA LYS A 5 -49.32 -38.80 -37.08
C LYS A 5 -50.20 -38.39 -35.88
N GLU A 6 -49.87 -37.24 -35.28
CA GLU A 6 -50.75 -36.07 -34.98
C GLU A 6 -51.92 -36.17 -33.95
N PRO A 7 -52.56 -35.04 -33.52
CA PRO A 7 -52.15 -33.61 -33.49
C PRO A 7 -52.56 -32.82 -32.19
N GLU A 8 -52.40 -31.47 -32.23
CA GLU A 8 -53.04 -30.40 -31.42
C GLU A 8 -52.61 -30.17 -29.95
N LYS A 9 -52.61 -28.96 -29.34
CA LYS A 9 -52.66 -27.50 -29.68
C LYS A 9 -52.26 -26.78 -28.35
N LEU A 10 -51.81 -25.51 -28.21
CA LEU A 10 -52.23 -24.23 -28.80
C LEU A 10 -51.27 -23.09 -28.31
N ALA A 11 -51.01 -22.06 -29.13
CA ALA A 11 -50.46 -20.71 -28.77
C ALA A 11 -49.06 -20.64 -28.07
N ALA A 12 -48.13 -19.72 -28.37
CA ALA A 12 -47.93 -18.69 -29.42
C ALA A 12 -46.40 -18.41 -29.50
N GLU A 13 -45.80 -17.43 -30.20
CA GLU A 13 -46.27 -16.28 -30.99
C GLU A 13 -45.18 -15.87 -32.03
N ASN A 14 -45.49 -14.87 -32.87
CA ASN A 14 -44.61 -13.94 -33.62
C ASN A 14 -43.18 -14.37 -34.03
N ARG A 15 -43.05 -14.64 -35.34
CA ARG A 15 -41.79 -14.67 -36.10
C ARG A 15 -42.01 -13.95 -37.45
N ALA A 16 -41.18 -12.97 -37.75
CA ALA A 16 -40.98 -12.37 -39.08
C ALA A 16 -39.52 -11.89 -39.09
N ASP A 17 -38.61 -12.64 -39.69
CA ASP A 17 -38.32 -12.73 -41.13
C ASP A 17 -37.19 -11.76 -41.52
N ASN A 18 -36.06 -12.39 -41.85
CA ASN A 18 -34.88 -11.79 -42.42
C ASN A 18 -35.14 -11.53 -43.92
N PRO A 19 -34.49 -10.54 -44.53
CA PRO A 19 -33.57 -10.98 -45.58
C PRO A 19 -32.20 -10.30 -45.53
N GLU A 20 -31.22 -11.10 -45.93
CA GLU A 20 -29.83 -10.72 -46.13
C GLU A 20 -29.69 -9.61 -47.18
N ASN A 21 -28.75 -8.69 -46.98
CA ASN A 21 -27.54 -8.58 -47.82
C ASN A 21 -26.89 -7.18 -47.69
N ASN A 22 -25.83 -7.07 -46.88
CA ASN A 22 -24.64 -6.26 -47.17
C ASN A 22 -23.56 -6.39 -46.08
N GLY A 23 -22.28 -6.39 -46.48
CA GLY A 23 -21.17 -6.05 -45.58
C GLY A 23 -20.34 -7.20 -44.99
N LYS A 24 -19.54 -7.89 -45.82
CA LYS A 24 -18.39 -8.67 -45.34
C LYS A 24 -17.18 -7.75 -45.08
N ALA A 25 -16.78 -7.61 -43.83
CA ALA A 25 -15.42 -7.35 -43.34
C ALA A 25 -15.43 -7.65 -41.83
N GLY A 26 -14.54 -8.45 -41.23
CA GLY A 26 -13.15 -8.71 -41.60
C GLY A 26 -12.24 -8.18 -40.50
N LEU A 27 -12.41 -8.64 -39.26
CA LEU A 27 -11.55 -8.28 -38.13
C LEU A 27 -10.38 -9.26 -38.01
N SER A 28 -9.17 -8.77 -38.27
CA SER A 28 -7.91 -9.42 -37.93
C SER A 28 -7.47 -9.05 -36.50
N PRO A 29 -6.64 -9.86 -35.82
CA PRO A 29 -6.13 -9.53 -34.49
C PRO A 29 -5.17 -8.31 -34.54
N PRO A 30 -5.04 -7.55 -33.43
CA PRO A 30 -4.25 -6.31 -33.41
C PRO A 30 -2.73 -6.57 -33.49
N ASP A 31 -2.03 -5.71 -34.23
CA ASP A 31 -0.58 -5.83 -34.48
C ASP A 31 0.26 -5.57 -33.23
N ALA A 32 1.26 -6.43 -33.01
CA ALA A 32 2.24 -6.31 -31.92
C ALA A 32 3.17 -5.08 -32.02
N SER A 33 3.05 -4.26 -33.07
CA SER A 33 3.82 -3.04 -33.28
C SER A 33 3.38 -1.89 -32.35
N GLU A 34 2.11 -1.84 -31.98
CA GLU A 34 1.55 -0.72 -31.21
C GLU A 34 2.01 -0.76 -29.73
N TYR A 35 2.17 -1.96 -29.17
CA TYR A 35 2.69 -2.14 -27.80
C TYR A 35 4.16 -1.71 -27.66
N VAL A 36 5.00 -2.00 -28.66
CA VAL A 36 6.43 -1.64 -28.68
C VAL A 36 6.64 -0.13 -28.77
N SER A 37 5.72 0.60 -29.41
CA SER A 37 5.79 2.06 -29.47
C SER A 37 5.72 2.71 -28.09
N SER A 38 4.88 2.16 -27.19
CA SER A 38 4.64 2.70 -25.85
C SER A 38 5.85 2.60 -24.92
N LEU A 39 6.62 1.52 -25.00
CA LEU A 39 7.84 1.33 -24.19
C LEU A 39 9.02 2.23 -24.61
N SER A 40 9.02 2.74 -25.86
CA SER A 40 10.12 3.58 -26.36
C SER A 40 10.17 5.00 -25.76
N SER A 41 9.11 5.40 -25.04
CA SER A 41 8.88 6.78 -24.56
C SER A 41 9.66 7.17 -23.29
N ARG A 42 10.24 6.21 -22.55
CA ARG A 42 10.87 6.45 -21.22
C ARG A 42 12.38 6.69 -21.26
N ASN A 43 12.88 7.50 -22.19
CA ASN A 43 14.32 7.79 -22.28
C ASN A 43 14.62 9.31 -22.31
N PRO A 44 14.81 9.97 -21.14
CA PRO A 44 14.94 11.44 -21.06
C PRO A 44 16.19 11.99 -21.77
N LEU A 45 17.18 11.14 -22.05
CA LEU A 45 18.36 11.50 -22.83
C LEU A 45 18.04 11.71 -24.33
N ARG A 46 17.05 11.01 -24.90
CA ARG A 46 16.68 11.17 -26.31
C ARG A 46 15.92 12.47 -26.58
N GLN A 47 15.13 12.95 -25.62
CA GLN A 47 14.46 14.25 -25.71
C GLN A 47 15.46 15.42 -25.75
N ARG A 48 16.55 15.38 -24.96
CA ARG A 48 17.59 16.42 -25.01
C ARG A 48 18.30 16.52 -26.36
N ILE A 49 18.45 15.40 -27.08
CA ILE A 49 19.07 15.37 -28.42
C ILE A 49 18.12 15.93 -29.50
N LEU A 50 16.79 15.79 -29.31
CA LEU A 50 15.79 16.30 -30.25
C LEU A 50 15.67 17.84 -30.25
N VAL A 51 15.86 18.50 -29.10
CA VAL A 51 15.78 19.97 -28.98
C VAL A 51 16.83 20.69 -29.85
N LEU A 52 17.98 20.06 -30.12
CA LEU A 52 19.02 20.62 -30.99
C LEU A 52 18.73 20.48 -32.50
N LYS A 53 17.68 19.75 -32.90
CA LYS A 53 17.40 19.45 -34.32
C LYS A 53 16.33 20.33 -34.97
N ASP A 54 15.59 21.12 -34.19
CA ASP A 54 14.52 22.00 -34.69
C ASP A 54 14.98 23.43 -35.08
N LEU A 55 16.27 23.73 -34.97
CA LEU A 55 16.85 24.89 -35.64
C LEU A 55 16.89 24.65 -37.15
N ARG A 56 15.79 25.02 -37.84
CA ARG A 56 15.71 25.05 -39.31
C ARG A 56 16.96 25.78 -39.86
N PRO A 57 17.76 25.15 -40.73
CA PRO A 57 19.12 25.62 -41.03
C PRO A 57 19.20 27.03 -41.64
N GLY A 58 18.11 27.56 -42.21
CA GLY A 58 18.05 28.95 -42.70
C GLY A 58 18.09 30.03 -41.61
N ASN A 59 17.60 29.76 -40.40
CA ASN A 59 17.44 30.81 -39.38
C ASN A 59 18.71 31.01 -38.53
N ALA A 60 19.50 29.94 -38.31
CA ALA A 60 20.74 30.02 -37.53
C ALA A 60 21.81 30.89 -38.22
N GLY A 61 21.95 30.77 -39.55
CA GLY A 61 22.87 31.60 -40.33
C GLY A 61 22.52 33.09 -40.28
N LEU A 62 21.23 33.42 -40.23
CA LEU A 62 20.73 34.80 -40.19
C LEU A 62 21.07 35.54 -38.88
N LEU A 63 21.19 34.81 -37.76
CA LEU A 63 21.60 35.35 -36.46
C LEU A 63 23.13 35.41 -36.29
N LEU A 64 23.87 34.49 -36.91
CA LEU A 64 25.33 34.43 -36.80
C LEU A 64 26.05 35.47 -37.68
N ALA A 65 25.50 35.83 -38.85
CA ALA A 65 26.14 36.79 -39.74
C ALA A 65 26.27 38.22 -39.14
N PRO A 66 25.22 38.84 -38.55
CA PRO A 66 25.35 40.13 -37.87
C PRO A 66 26.30 40.08 -36.67
N LEU A 67 26.30 38.97 -35.93
CA LEU A 67 27.19 38.75 -34.80
C LEU A 67 28.66 38.75 -35.24
N MET A 68 28.99 38.09 -36.36
CA MET A 68 30.34 38.11 -36.94
C MET A 68 30.74 39.50 -37.46
N VAL A 69 29.84 40.24 -38.11
CA VAL A 69 30.13 41.62 -38.54
C VAL A 69 30.40 42.54 -37.34
N MET A 70 29.62 42.38 -36.26
CA MET A 70 29.80 43.11 -35.01
C MET A 70 31.15 42.78 -34.34
N THR A 71 31.53 41.49 -34.23
CA THR A 71 32.81 41.11 -33.61
C THR A 71 34.01 41.52 -34.46
N ILE A 72 33.93 41.46 -35.79
CA ILE A 72 34.94 42.01 -36.69
C ILE A 72 35.08 43.53 -36.47
N GLY A 73 33.98 44.28 -36.45
CA GLY A 73 33.99 45.73 -36.18
C GLY A 73 34.65 46.10 -34.84
N LEU A 74 34.38 45.32 -33.79
CA LEU A 74 34.99 45.50 -32.47
C LEU A 74 36.49 45.17 -32.44
N VAL A 75 36.91 44.07 -33.07
CA VAL A 75 38.32 43.64 -33.10
C VAL A 75 39.21 44.63 -33.87
N PHE A 76 38.73 45.15 -35.00
CA PHE A 76 39.46 46.12 -35.83
C PHE A 76 39.25 47.58 -35.42
N ARG A 77 38.55 47.86 -34.31
CA ARG A 77 38.20 49.20 -33.80
C ARG A 77 37.55 50.11 -34.85
N TRP A 78 36.60 49.56 -35.61
CA TRP A 78 35.78 50.29 -36.57
C TRP A 78 34.38 50.51 -35.99
N ASP A 79 34.25 51.53 -35.16
CA ASP A 79 33.07 51.79 -34.31
C ASP A 79 31.75 51.81 -35.09
N TRP A 80 31.75 52.41 -36.29
CA TRP A 80 30.58 52.44 -37.18
C TRP A 80 30.14 51.05 -37.68
N LEU A 81 31.10 50.15 -37.93
CA LEU A 81 30.80 48.77 -38.37
C LEU A 81 30.30 47.92 -37.19
N GLY A 82 30.91 48.09 -36.01
CA GLY A 82 30.45 47.46 -34.77
C GLY A 82 29.04 47.89 -34.38
N PHE A 83 28.75 49.19 -34.43
CA PHE A 83 27.44 49.76 -34.06
C PHE A 83 26.32 49.36 -35.03
N SER A 84 26.58 49.42 -36.35
CA SER A 84 25.61 48.95 -37.35
C SER A 84 25.37 47.44 -37.27
N GLY A 85 26.42 46.63 -37.06
CA GLY A 85 26.29 45.20 -36.78
C GLY A 85 25.45 44.89 -35.54
N ALA A 86 25.66 45.63 -34.44
CA ALA A 86 24.89 45.49 -33.21
C ALA A 86 23.40 45.85 -33.40
N ILE A 87 23.08 46.93 -34.12
CA ILE A 87 21.68 47.29 -34.43
C ILE A 87 21.00 46.18 -35.24
N VAL A 88 21.65 45.67 -36.29
CA VAL A 88 21.10 44.59 -37.13
C VAL A 88 20.92 43.30 -36.31
N ALA A 89 21.88 42.95 -35.45
CA ALA A 89 21.78 41.80 -34.54
C ALA A 89 20.58 41.93 -33.58
N ILE A 90 20.39 43.10 -32.98
CA ILE A 90 19.24 43.39 -32.09
C ILE A 90 17.93 43.29 -32.86
N LEU A 91 17.82 43.88 -34.05
CA LEU A 91 16.58 43.85 -34.84
C LEU A 91 16.18 42.43 -35.26
N ILE A 92 17.13 41.61 -35.72
CA ILE A 92 16.86 40.22 -36.13
C ILE A 92 16.53 39.35 -34.90
N SER A 93 17.28 39.48 -33.81
CA SER A 93 16.99 38.79 -32.55
C SER A 93 15.59 39.13 -32.03
N LEU A 94 15.22 40.42 -32.04
CA LEU A 94 13.92 40.92 -31.61
C LEU A 94 12.78 40.38 -32.49
N GLN A 95 12.98 40.27 -33.81
CA GLN A 95 12.00 39.64 -34.73
C GLN A 95 11.78 38.15 -34.45
N VAL A 96 12.80 37.41 -34.03
CA VAL A 96 12.69 35.98 -33.68
C VAL A 96 12.03 35.78 -32.31
N ILE A 97 12.33 36.66 -31.35
CA ILE A 97 11.84 36.56 -29.96
C ILE A 97 10.38 37.04 -29.83
N LEU A 98 9.97 38.10 -30.55
CA LEU A 98 8.63 38.69 -30.43
C LEU A 98 7.47 37.69 -30.60
N PRO A 99 7.46 36.80 -31.61
CA PRO A 99 6.40 35.81 -31.80
C PRO A 99 6.27 34.86 -30.61
N SER A 100 7.40 34.37 -30.07
CA SER A 100 7.41 33.52 -28.88
C SER A 100 6.89 34.23 -27.63
N ILE A 101 7.33 35.47 -27.38
CA ILE A 101 6.83 36.26 -26.24
C ILE A 101 5.32 36.51 -26.40
N ARG A 102 4.85 36.84 -27.62
CA ARG A 102 3.42 37.02 -27.90
C ARG A 102 2.61 35.74 -27.68
N GLN A 103 3.15 34.57 -28.01
CA GLN A 103 2.49 33.28 -27.74
C GLN A 103 2.52 32.89 -26.26
N TRP A 104 3.58 33.24 -25.53
CA TRP A 104 3.67 32.99 -24.09
C TRP A 104 2.68 33.86 -23.30
N ILE A 105 2.65 35.17 -23.56
CA ILE A 105 1.59 36.07 -23.06
C ILE A 105 0.21 35.61 -23.60
N ALA A 106 0.21 35.09 -24.83
CA ALA A 106 -0.86 34.36 -25.52
C ALA A 106 -1.61 33.36 -24.63
N HIS A 107 -0.82 32.57 -23.90
CA HIS A 107 -1.23 31.34 -23.21
C HIS A 107 -1.42 31.53 -21.71
N TYR A 108 -0.58 32.34 -21.06
CA TYR A 108 -0.56 32.47 -19.60
C TYR A 108 -1.36 33.66 -19.03
N LEU A 109 -1.69 34.68 -19.82
CA LEU A 109 -2.50 35.82 -19.35
C LEU A 109 -3.83 35.88 -20.08
N THR A 110 -4.93 36.06 -19.35
CA THR A 110 -6.27 36.29 -19.90
C THR A 110 -6.39 37.69 -20.55
N PRO A 111 -7.39 37.95 -21.42
CA PRO A 111 -7.51 39.23 -22.11
C PRO A 111 -7.63 40.46 -21.18
N SER A 112 -8.25 40.30 -20.00
CA SER A 112 -8.38 41.34 -18.98
C SER A 112 -7.04 41.63 -18.30
N GLU A 113 -6.31 40.60 -17.86
CA GLU A 113 -5.01 40.76 -17.19
C GLU A 113 -3.97 41.47 -18.08
N ARG A 114 -4.00 41.22 -19.40
CA ARG A 114 -3.14 41.93 -20.36
C ARG A 114 -3.41 43.44 -20.38
N GLN A 115 -4.67 43.84 -20.30
CA GLN A 115 -5.04 45.26 -20.22
C GLN A 115 -4.58 45.88 -18.90
N THR A 116 -4.72 45.16 -17.78
CA THR A 116 -4.23 45.62 -16.47
C THR A 116 -2.71 45.80 -16.46
N VAL A 117 -1.94 44.84 -16.97
CA VAL A 117 -0.47 44.93 -17.06
C VAL A 117 -0.05 46.09 -17.97
N PHE A 118 -0.71 46.27 -19.12
CA PHE A 118 -0.42 47.38 -20.03
C PHE A 118 -0.75 48.74 -19.40
N ALA A 119 -1.92 48.87 -18.76
CA ALA A 119 -2.32 50.09 -18.06
C ALA A 119 -1.36 50.42 -16.90
N PHE A 120 -0.89 49.41 -16.16
CA PHE A 120 0.09 49.59 -15.09
C PHE A 120 1.46 50.06 -15.60
N MET A 121 1.93 49.50 -16.73
CA MET A 121 3.16 49.98 -17.39
C MET A 121 3.03 51.42 -17.88
N VAL A 122 1.89 51.79 -18.48
CA VAL A 122 1.60 53.18 -18.89
C VAL A 122 1.51 54.11 -17.68
N PHE A 123 0.90 53.66 -16.58
CA PHE A 123 0.81 54.42 -15.33
C PHE A 123 2.19 54.70 -14.73
N ILE A 124 3.07 53.69 -14.65
CA ILE A 124 4.46 53.88 -14.18
C ILE A 124 5.23 54.84 -15.11
N ALA A 125 5.11 54.67 -16.43
CA ALA A 125 5.77 55.55 -17.39
C ALA A 125 5.28 57.02 -17.27
N ALA A 126 3.97 57.22 -17.08
CA ALA A 126 3.38 58.54 -16.85
C ALA A 126 3.83 59.14 -15.50
N LEU A 127 3.90 58.33 -14.44
CA LEU A 127 4.39 58.76 -13.12
C LEU A 127 5.86 59.19 -13.18
N ALA A 128 6.70 58.43 -13.89
CA ALA A 128 8.11 58.75 -14.10
C ALA A 128 8.29 60.02 -14.96
N ALA A 129 7.53 60.15 -16.05
CA ALA A 129 7.53 61.37 -16.86
C ALA A 129 7.09 62.60 -16.05
N LEU A 130 6.05 62.48 -15.24
CA LEU A 130 5.57 63.54 -14.36
C LEU A 130 6.62 63.91 -13.30
N GLY A 131 7.28 62.92 -12.68
CA GLY A 131 8.40 63.13 -11.76
C GLY A 131 9.58 63.89 -12.39
N LYS A 132 9.79 63.70 -13.71
CA LYS A 132 10.79 64.45 -14.48
C LYS A 132 10.39 65.91 -14.68
N TYR A 133 9.14 66.17 -15.09
CA TYR A 133 8.65 67.54 -15.27
C TYR A 133 8.51 68.32 -13.96
N LEU A 134 8.24 67.65 -12.84
CA LEU A 134 8.16 68.26 -11.52
C LEU A 134 9.54 68.48 -10.85
N GLY A 135 10.65 68.14 -11.51
CA GLY A 135 12.01 68.26 -10.95
C GLY A 135 12.24 67.39 -9.69
N VAL A 136 11.45 66.33 -9.53
CA VAL A 136 11.50 65.46 -8.34
C VAL A 136 12.80 64.67 -8.31
N TYR A 137 13.30 64.22 -9.47
CA TYR A 137 14.60 63.54 -9.55
C TYR A 137 15.75 64.42 -9.06
N ASP A 138 15.83 65.69 -9.46
CA ASP A 138 16.90 66.60 -9.02
C ASP A 138 16.79 66.97 -7.53
N ARG A 139 15.60 66.83 -6.94
CA ARG A 139 15.37 67.03 -5.50
C ARG A 139 15.74 65.78 -4.70
N ILE A 140 15.41 64.59 -5.21
CA ILE A 140 15.79 63.29 -4.64
C ILE A 140 17.30 63.09 -4.72
N LEU A 141 17.94 63.40 -5.85
CA LEU A 141 19.39 63.28 -6.04
C LEU A 141 20.16 64.15 -5.04
N ARG A 142 19.81 65.44 -4.90
CA ARG A 142 20.44 66.34 -3.90
C ARG A 142 20.16 65.92 -2.45
N TRP A 143 19.00 65.33 -2.17
CA TRP A 143 18.71 64.76 -0.85
C TRP A 143 19.56 63.51 -0.58
N LEU A 144 19.75 62.64 -1.57
CA LEU A 144 20.67 61.49 -1.52
C LEU A 144 22.14 61.91 -1.35
N GLU A 145 22.60 62.97 -2.04
CA GLU A 145 23.94 63.53 -1.87
C GLU A 145 24.14 64.17 -0.48
N SER A 146 23.06 64.65 0.16
CA SER A 146 23.11 65.17 1.53
C SER A 146 23.10 64.07 2.62
N PHE A 147 22.81 62.83 2.24
CA PHE A 147 22.82 61.68 3.15
C PHE A 147 24.25 61.25 3.44
N LYS A 148 24.76 61.59 4.64
CA LYS A 148 26.07 61.10 5.09
C LYS A 148 26.04 59.59 5.29
N TYR A 149 26.79 58.88 4.46
CA TYR A 149 26.90 57.41 4.51
C TYR A 149 27.51 56.86 5.82
N ASP A 150 28.15 57.72 6.63
CA ASP A 150 28.80 57.34 7.90
C ASP A 150 27.84 56.71 8.92
N GLU A 151 26.57 57.16 8.98
CA GLU A 151 25.57 56.58 9.90
C GLU A 151 24.95 55.28 9.34
N PHE A 152 24.94 55.13 8.01
CA PHE A 152 24.35 53.99 7.30
C PHE A 152 25.13 52.68 7.55
N GLY A 153 26.43 52.77 7.82
CA GLY A 153 27.28 51.63 8.16
C GLY A 153 26.79 50.87 9.40
N SER A 154 26.35 51.58 10.44
CA SER A 154 25.80 50.96 11.65
C SER A 154 24.53 50.16 11.39
N TRP A 155 23.61 50.70 10.58
CA TRP A 155 22.38 50.01 10.18
C TRP A 155 22.67 48.78 9.30
N ALA A 156 23.70 48.84 8.44
CA ALA A 156 24.11 47.71 7.63
C ALA A 156 24.58 46.51 8.49
N GLU A 157 25.28 46.75 9.61
CA GLU A 157 25.67 45.69 10.56
C GLU A 157 24.45 45.07 11.25
N TRP A 158 23.50 45.87 11.73
CA TRP A 158 22.26 45.37 12.35
C TRP A 158 21.40 44.56 11.38
N VAL A 159 21.23 45.03 10.13
CA VAL A 159 20.51 44.31 9.08
C VAL A 159 21.25 43.03 8.68
N GLY A 160 22.59 43.05 8.64
CA GLY A 160 23.42 41.87 8.40
C GLY A 160 23.27 40.81 9.50
N ALA A 161 23.33 41.21 10.76
CA ALA A 161 23.14 40.33 11.92
C ALA A 161 21.71 39.73 11.95
N LEU A 162 20.69 40.56 11.70
CA LEU A 162 19.30 40.08 11.57
C LEU A 162 19.16 39.07 10.42
N GLY A 163 19.81 39.32 9.28
CA GLY A 163 19.86 38.41 8.14
C GLY A 163 20.52 37.08 8.49
N GLN A 164 21.65 37.09 9.20
CA GLN A 164 22.31 35.88 9.68
C GLN A 164 21.44 35.08 10.65
N ILE A 165 20.75 35.74 11.59
CA ILE A 165 19.80 35.09 12.51
C ILE A 165 18.65 34.46 11.72
N MET A 166 18.07 35.17 10.75
CA MET A 166 17.00 34.64 9.89
C MET A 166 17.46 33.43 9.06
N ILE A 167 18.68 33.47 8.52
CA ILE A 167 19.27 32.33 7.79
C ILE A 167 19.49 31.13 8.73
N ALA A 168 19.98 31.35 9.95
CA ALA A 168 20.17 30.30 10.94
C ALA A 168 18.83 29.66 11.37
N VAL A 169 17.80 30.47 11.63
CA VAL A 169 16.44 30.00 11.94
C VAL A 169 15.85 29.20 10.78
N LEU A 170 16.00 29.68 9.54
CA LEU A 170 15.54 28.97 8.35
C LEU A 170 16.29 27.65 8.16
N ALA A 171 17.60 27.61 8.40
CA ALA A 171 18.40 26.39 8.30
C ALA A 171 17.97 25.34 9.34
N VAL A 172 17.67 25.74 10.58
CA VAL A 172 17.12 24.86 11.62
C VAL A 172 15.73 24.34 11.24
N TYR A 173 14.86 25.21 10.70
CA TYR A 173 13.53 24.81 10.22
C TYR A 173 13.62 23.79 9.08
N VAL A 174 14.45 24.03 8.06
CA VAL A 174 14.66 23.10 6.94
C VAL A 174 15.27 21.77 7.41
N ALA A 175 16.20 21.79 8.36
CA ALA A 175 16.76 20.56 8.94
C ALA A 175 15.72 19.75 9.73
N TRP A 176 14.82 20.42 10.45
CA TRP A 176 13.69 19.76 11.12
C TRP A 176 12.74 19.10 10.12
N GLU A 177 12.30 19.82 9.09
CA GLU A 177 11.43 19.28 8.02
C GLU A 177 12.09 18.07 7.33
N GLN A 178 13.37 18.16 6.98
CA GLN A 178 14.11 17.03 6.39
C GLN A 178 14.17 15.82 7.32
N TYR A 179 14.36 16.01 8.63
CA TYR A 179 14.37 14.93 9.62
C TYR A 179 13.00 14.24 9.71
N VAL A 180 11.90 15.02 9.79
CA VAL A 180 10.54 14.48 9.83
C VAL A 180 10.24 13.67 8.57
N ILE A 181 10.51 14.23 7.39
CA ILE A 181 10.33 13.56 6.10
C ILE A 181 11.13 12.25 6.04
N SER A 182 12.40 12.25 6.45
CA SER A 182 13.25 11.05 6.43
C SER A 182 12.73 9.94 7.34
N LYS A 183 12.25 10.30 8.55
CA LYS A 183 11.65 9.36 9.49
C LYS A 183 10.37 8.74 8.92
N ASP A 184 9.49 9.55 8.34
CA ASP A 184 8.24 9.08 7.77
C ASP A 184 8.47 8.17 6.54
N LEU A 185 9.41 8.52 5.65
CA LEU A 185 9.82 7.63 4.55
C LEU A 185 10.33 6.28 5.07
N THR A 186 11.10 6.27 6.17
CA THR A 186 11.62 5.03 6.78
C THR A 186 10.49 4.14 7.30
N ILE A 187 9.49 4.75 7.96
CA ILE A 187 8.29 4.03 8.46
C ILE A 187 7.46 3.48 7.29
N GLN A 188 7.23 4.27 6.24
CA GLN A 188 6.52 3.80 5.04
C GLN A 188 7.29 2.65 4.36
N GLN A 189 8.61 2.77 4.23
CA GLN A 189 9.43 1.74 3.60
C GLN A 189 9.36 0.41 4.37
N ASN A 190 9.46 0.44 5.70
CA ASN A 190 9.31 -0.77 6.52
C ASN A 190 7.95 -1.45 6.30
N ARG A 191 6.86 -0.67 6.27
CA ARG A 191 5.50 -1.18 6.02
C ARG A 191 5.33 -1.75 4.61
N ILE A 192 5.90 -1.08 3.60
CA ILE A 192 5.89 -1.55 2.20
C ILE A 192 6.67 -2.86 2.08
N THR A 193 7.87 -2.94 2.64
CA THR A 193 8.70 -4.15 2.62
C THR A 193 8.01 -5.31 3.35
N GLN A 194 7.38 -5.09 4.50
CA GLN A 194 6.58 -6.13 5.17
C GLN A 194 5.42 -6.61 4.30
N GLN A 195 4.66 -5.69 3.69
CA GLN A 195 3.54 -6.04 2.82
C GLN A 195 4.00 -6.84 1.59
N GLN A 196 5.09 -6.43 0.93
CA GLN A 196 5.71 -7.18 -0.18
C GLN A 196 6.18 -8.57 0.25
N THR A 197 6.75 -8.71 1.45
CA THR A 197 7.22 -10.00 1.97
C THR A 197 6.03 -10.94 2.26
N ILE A 198 4.94 -10.40 2.82
CA ILE A 198 3.69 -11.15 3.05
C ILE A 198 3.04 -11.56 1.73
N ASP A 199 3.00 -10.68 0.73
CA ASP A 199 2.37 -10.98 -0.57
C ASP A 199 3.19 -12.01 -1.36
N SER A 200 4.53 -11.92 -1.30
CA SER A 200 5.43 -12.95 -1.85
C SER A 200 5.29 -14.30 -1.11
N TYR A 201 5.06 -14.28 0.20
CA TYR A 201 4.75 -15.49 0.96
C TYR A 201 3.39 -16.09 0.54
N PHE A 202 2.34 -15.28 0.36
CA PHE A 202 1.04 -15.78 -0.10
C PHE A 202 1.13 -16.41 -1.49
N GLN A 203 1.78 -15.74 -2.45
CA GLN A 203 2.04 -16.34 -3.76
C GLN A 203 2.82 -17.65 -3.62
N GLY A 204 3.94 -17.64 -2.88
CA GLY A 204 4.78 -18.83 -2.68
C GLY A 204 4.21 -19.93 -1.79
N ILE A 205 2.99 -19.76 -1.24
CA ILE A 205 2.19 -20.82 -0.61
C ILE A 205 1.11 -21.30 -1.58
N SER A 206 0.46 -20.40 -2.33
CA SER A 206 -0.46 -20.77 -3.41
C SER A 206 0.22 -21.65 -4.46
N ASP A 207 1.37 -21.21 -4.99
CA ASP A 207 2.20 -21.93 -5.99
C ASP A 207 2.71 -23.30 -5.50
N LEU A 208 2.61 -23.57 -4.20
CA LEU A 208 3.13 -24.77 -3.53
C LEU A 208 2.02 -25.70 -3.03
N ALA A 209 0.79 -25.18 -2.93
CA ALA A 209 -0.37 -25.91 -2.45
C ALA A 209 -1.36 -26.21 -3.58
N LEU A 210 -1.38 -25.40 -4.65
CA LEU A 210 -2.37 -25.45 -5.72
C LEU A 210 -1.76 -25.86 -7.07
N ASP A 211 -2.54 -26.58 -7.88
CA ASP A 211 -2.25 -26.89 -9.29
C ASP A 211 -2.59 -25.72 -10.25
N GLU A 212 -2.39 -25.92 -11.56
CA GLU A 212 -2.66 -24.90 -12.59
C GLU A 212 -4.15 -24.53 -12.69
N GLU A 213 -5.04 -25.45 -12.32
CA GLU A 213 -6.49 -25.28 -12.24
C GLU A 213 -6.97 -24.63 -10.93
N GLY A 214 -6.09 -24.52 -9.92
CA GLY A 214 -6.38 -23.93 -8.61
C GLY A 214 -6.93 -24.89 -7.56
N PHE A 215 -6.85 -26.21 -7.78
CA PHE A 215 -7.15 -27.23 -6.78
C PHE A 215 -5.93 -27.55 -5.92
N LEU A 216 -6.17 -28.03 -4.70
CA LEU A 216 -5.15 -28.40 -3.74
C LEU A 216 -4.46 -29.71 -4.17
N GLU A 217 -3.18 -29.66 -4.56
CA GLU A 217 -2.36 -30.82 -4.96
C GLU A 217 -1.05 -30.92 -4.15
N ASP A 218 -1.12 -30.67 -2.84
CA ASP A 218 0.07 -30.60 -1.97
C ASP A 218 0.67 -31.99 -1.59
N TRP A 219 1.97 -32.13 -1.84
CA TRP A 219 2.77 -33.31 -1.50
C TRP A 219 3.42 -33.21 -0.11
N PRO A 220 3.88 -34.33 0.50
CA PRO A 220 4.53 -34.30 1.82
C PRO A 220 5.75 -33.37 1.92
N GLN A 221 6.55 -33.27 0.84
CA GLN A 221 7.70 -32.37 0.77
C GLN A 221 7.27 -30.90 0.70
N GLU A 222 6.21 -30.60 -0.07
CA GLU A 222 5.65 -29.27 -0.22
C GLU A 222 5.05 -28.76 1.08
N ARG A 223 4.32 -29.59 1.83
CA ARG A 223 3.87 -29.25 3.19
C ARG A 223 5.03 -28.90 4.12
N ALA A 224 6.12 -29.67 4.10
CA ALA A 224 7.30 -29.37 4.90
C ALA A 224 7.96 -28.03 4.49
N ILE A 225 7.97 -27.69 3.20
CA ILE A 225 8.43 -26.38 2.70
C ILE A 225 7.46 -25.27 3.10
N ALA A 226 6.14 -25.50 3.04
CA ALA A 226 5.10 -24.56 3.45
C ALA A 226 5.20 -24.24 4.95
N GLU A 227 5.39 -25.26 5.79
CA GLU A 227 5.62 -25.11 7.23
C GLU A 227 6.91 -24.33 7.52
N GLY A 228 8.02 -24.65 6.86
CA GLY A 228 9.28 -23.92 7.00
C GLY A 228 9.18 -22.45 6.57
N ARG A 229 8.52 -22.17 5.44
CA ARG A 229 8.22 -20.81 4.98
C ARG A 229 7.32 -20.06 5.96
N THR A 230 6.29 -20.73 6.48
CA THR A 230 5.32 -20.16 7.44
C THR A 230 6.00 -19.79 8.77
N ALA A 231 6.83 -20.67 9.32
CA ALA A 231 7.62 -20.38 10.51
C ALA A 231 8.54 -19.17 10.32
N SER A 232 9.23 -19.10 9.16
CA SER A 232 10.13 -18.00 8.82
C SER A 232 9.39 -16.66 8.72
N ILE A 233 8.27 -16.59 7.98
CA ILE A 233 7.51 -15.34 7.85
C ILE A 233 6.89 -14.91 9.18
N LEU A 234 6.29 -15.83 9.95
CA LEU A 234 5.68 -15.49 11.25
C LEU A 234 6.70 -14.95 12.24
N SER A 235 7.97 -15.38 12.17
CA SER A 235 9.06 -14.87 13.00
C SER A 235 9.55 -13.46 12.61
N SER A 236 9.31 -13.01 11.37
CA SER A 236 9.85 -11.77 10.81
C SER A 236 8.82 -10.64 10.65
N VAL A 237 7.52 -10.91 10.82
CA VAL A 237 6.45 -9.91 10.74
C VAL A 237 5.92 -9.49 12.13
N ASP A 238 5.30 -8.32 12.18
CA ASP A 238 4.65 -7.78 13.39
C ASP A 238 3.34 -8.50 13.74
N ALA A 239 2.64 -8.07 14.80
CA ALA A 239 1.37 -8.66 15.23
C ALA A 239 0.30 -8.64 14.11
N ALA A 240 0.20 -7.53 13.37
CA ALA A 240 -0.75 -7.37 12.27
C ALA A 240 -0.43 -8.30 11.09
N GLY A 241 0.84 -8.45 10.72
CA GLY A 241 1.30 -9.40 9.72
C GLY A 241 0.99 -10.85 10.10
N LYS A 242 1.26 -11.25 11.35
CA LYS A 242 0.91 -12.60 11.86
C LYS A 242 -0.59 -12.87 11.72
N ALA A 243 -1.44 -11.93 12.17
CA ALA A 243 -2.89 -12.10 12.09
C ALA A 243 -3.40 -12.19 10.64
N LYS A 244 -2.84 -11.37 9.72
CA LYS A 244 -3.17 -11.43 8.29
C LYS A 244 -2.82 -12.80 7.69
N ILE A 245 -1.66 -13.36 8.04
CA ILE A 245 -1.20 -14.68 7.60
C ILE A 245 -2.09 -15.80 8.15
N LEU A 246 -2.34 -15.83 9.46
CA LEU A 246 -3.16 -16.85 10.10
C LEU A 246 -4.58 -16.88 9.52
N ARG A 247 -5.18 -15.71 9.29
CA ARG A 247 -6.47 -15.58 8.61
C ARG A 247 -6.45 -16.10 7.19
N PHE A 248 -5.46 -15.74 6.38
CA PHE A 248 -5.33 -16.25 5.01
C PHE A 248 -5.24 -17.77 4.99
N LEU A 249 -4.34 -18.35 5.77
CA LEU A 249 -4.17 -19.81 5.85
C LEU A 249 -5.46 -20.51 6.34
N SER A 250 -6.18 -19.91 7.28
CA SER A 250 -7.47 -20.45 7.74
C SER A 250 -8.58 -20.34 6.69
N GLN A 251 -8.70 -19.21 6.00
CA GLN A 251 -9.75 -18.97 5.01
C GLN A 251 -9.56 -19.84 3.76
N SER A 252 -8.32 -20.10 3.37
CA SER A 252 -7.93 -21.03 2.30
C SER A 252 -7.97 -22.51 2.73
N ARG A 253 -8.55 -22.84 3.90
CA ARG A 253 -8.59 -24.19 4.52
C ARG A 253 -7.22 -24.87 4.75
N LEU A 254 -6.10 -24.15 4.62
CA LEU A 254 -4.73 -24.71 4.74
C LEU A 254 -4.37 -25.13 6.18
N LEU A 255 -5.00 -24.51 7.18
CA LEU A 255 -4.90 -24.88 8.60
C LEU A 255 -5.89 -25.95 9.04
N SER A 256 -6.91 -26.24 8.23
CA SER A 256 -7.96 -27.20 8.58
C SER A 256 -7.53 -28.62 8.19
N PRO A 257 -7.92 -29.64 8.97
CA PRO A 257 -7.51 -31.02 8.70
C PRO A 257 -8.32 -31.59 7.52
N ILE A 258 -7.70 -31.62 6.34
CA ILE A 258 -8.37 -32.04 5.10
C ILE A 258 -8.30 -33.56 4.94
N LYS A 259 -9.44 -34.16 4.61
CA LYS A 259 -9.58 -35.57 4.28
C LYS A 259 -8.81 -35.90 3.01
N ARG A 260 -8.07 -37.00 3.01
CA ARG A 260 -7.25 -37.44 1.88
C ARG A 260 -7.53 -38.89 1.52
N ASP A 261 -7.33 -39.23 0.25
CA ASP A 261 -7.31 -40.61 -0.20
C ASP A 261 -6.14 -41.39 0.45
N ARG A 262 -6.38 -42.66 0.77
CA ARG A 262 -5.42 -43.53 1.45
C ARG A 262 -4.31 -44.05 0.53
N TYR A 263 -4.52 -44.05 -0.78
CA TYR A 263 -3.53 -44.57 -1.74
C TYR A 263 -2.63 -43.46 -2.30
N LEU A 264 -3.23 -42.34 -2.71
CA LEU A 264 -2.54 -41.24 -3.39
C LEU A 264 -2.29 -40.02 -2.50
N GLY A 265 -2.91 -39.93 -1.32
CA GLY A 265 -2.78 -38.74 -0.44
C GLY A 265 -3.46 -37.47 -0.98
N ARG A 266 -4.20 -37.58 -2.09
CA ARG A 266 -4.91 -36.47 -2.74
C ARG A 266 -6.05 -35.96 -1.82
N PRO A 267 -6.23 -34.64 -1.70
CA PRO A 267 -7.40 -34.06 -1.04
C PRO A 267 -8.72 -34.57 -1.62
N ILE A 268 -9.69 -34.84 -0.76
CA ILE A 268 -11.03 -35.28 -1.16
C ILE A 268 -11.98 -34.08 -1.13
N LEU A 269 -12.78 -33.91 -2.18
CA LEU A 269 -13.82 -32.87 -2.25
C LEU A 269 -15.03 -33.21 -1.38
N ASP A 270 -15.67 -32.20 -0.81
CA ASP A 270 -16.90 -32.34 0.00
C ASP A 270 -18.17 -32.56 -0.83
N GLY A 271 -18.10 -32.32 -2.14
CA GLY A 271 -19.24 -32.40 -3.07
C GLY A 271 -19.99 -31.08 -3.25
N GLU A 272 -19.66 -30.04 -2.47
CA GLU A 272 -20.21 -28.68 -2.56
C GLU A 272 -19.21 -27.69 -3.18
N GLY A 273 -18.08 -28.18 -3.68
CA GLY A 273 -17.01 -27.39 -4.30
C GLY A 273 -15.87 -27.01 -3.35
N GLY A 274 -15.83 -27.56 -2.14
CA GLY A 274 -14.71 -27.42 -1.21
C GLY A 274 -14.03 -28.75 -0.90
N TYR A 275 -13.12 -28.74 0.08
CA TYR A 275 -12.43 -29.93 0.59
C TYR A 275 -13.14 -30.50 1.82
N ALA A 276 -13.39 -31.81 1.81
CA ALA A 276 -13.93 -32.53 2.94
C ALA A 276 -13.00 -32.42 4.16
N GLU A 277 -13.53 -31.93 5.28
CA GLU A 277 -12.82 -31.90 6.56
C GLU A 277 -12.86 -33.29 7.22
N ASP A 278 -11.74 -33.73 7.79
CA ASP A 278 -11.64 -34.94 8.61
C ASP A 278 -10.82 -34.60 9.85
N ARG A 279 -11.47 -34.42 11.00
CA ARG A 279 -10.81 -33.94 12.22
C ARG A 279 -9.97 -35.01 12.93
N GLU A 280 -10.20 -36.28 12.60
CA GLU A 280 -9.56 -37.42 13.26
C GLU A 280 -8.32 -37.89 12.49
N PHE A 281 -8.41 -37.96 11.16
CA PHE A 281 -7.35 -38.47 10.28
C PHE A 281 -6.93 -37.51 9.17
N GLY A 282 -7.56 -36.33 9.05
CA GLY A 282 -7.24 -35.34 8.02
C GLY A 282 -5.87 -34.71 8.22
N THR A 283 -5.20 -34.41 7.09
CA THR A 283 -3.88 -33.80 7.07
C THR A 283 -3.99 -32.32 6.69
N ARG A 284 -3.56 -31.44 7.59
CA ARG A 284 -3.41 -30.00 7.34
C ARG A 284 -2.29 -29.75 6.32
N VAL A 285 -2.41 -28.70 5.51
CA VAL A 285 -1.36 -28.28 4.58
C VAL A 285 -0.23 -27.59 5.34
N VAL A 286 -0.59 -26.80 6.37
CA VAL A 286 0.36 -26.12 7.26
C VAL A 286 0.02 -26.42 8.71
N GLN A 287 0.92 -27.09 9.44
CA GLN A 287 0.80 -27.26 10.89
C GLN A 287 1.47 -26.10 11.62
N LEU A 288 0.71 -25.35 12.44
CA LEU A 288 1.24 -24.21 13.19
C LEU A 288 2.26 -24.59 14.28
N GLY A 289 2.35 -25.87 14.65
CA GLY A 289 3.42 -26.43 15.48
C GLY A 289 3.74 -25.57 16.71
N VAL A 290 5.01 -25.15 16.82
CA VAL A 290 5.53 -24.22 17.85
C VAL A 290 5.64 -22.76 17.39
N MET A 291 5.14 -22.43 16.18
CA MET A 291 5.38 -21.13 15.52
C MET A 291 4.77 -19.94 16.26
N LEU A 292 3.80 -20.16 17.14
CA LEU A 292 3.08 -19.12 17.89
C LEU A 292 3.43 -19.07 19.39
N ALA A 293 4.42 -19.85 19.84
CA ALA A 293 4.88 -19.81 21.23
C ALA A 293 5.60 -18.48 21.52
N GLY A 294 5.10 -17.72 22.51
CA GLY A 294 5.59 -16.37 22.82
C GLY A 294 5.25 -15.30 21.78
N ALA A 295 4.36 -15.59 20.81
CA ALA A 295 4.01 -14.64 19.77
C ALA A 295 3.13 -13.50 20.32
N ASP A 296 3.48 -12.26 19.98
CA ASP A 296 2.58 -11.11 20.10
C ASP A 296 1.63 -11.07 18.89
N ILE A 297 0.34 -11.20 19.17
CA ILE A 297 -0.79 -11.05 18.25
C ILE A 297 -1.89 -10.22 18.95
N SER A 298 -1.49 -9.29 19.82
CA SER A 298 -2.38 -8.47 20.64
C SER A 298 -3.13 -7.41 19.83
N GLY A 299 -4.40 -7.16 20.19
CA GLY A 299 -5.28 -6.19 19.53
C GLY A 299 -5.69 -6.54 18.10
N GLN A 300 -5.45 -7.76 17.63
CA GLN A 300 -5.66 -8.14 16.23
C GLN A 300 -7.00 -8.84 15.97
N ASP A 301 -7.48 -8.76 14.73
CA ASP A 301 -8.65 -9.50 14.25
C ASP A 301 -8.25 -10.93 13.83
N LEU A 302 -8.64 -11.91 14.64
CA LEU A 302 -8.45 -13.36 14.44
C LEU A 302 -9.81 -14.09 14.31
N ARG A 303 -10.88 -13.36 13.99
CA ARG A 303 -12.23 -13.95 13.89
C ARG A 303 -12.28 -15.08 12.90
N TRP A 304 -13.03 -16.12 13.23
CA TRP A 304 -13.20 -17.34 12.42
C TRP A 304 -11.91 -18.07 12.05
N THR A 305 -10.77 -17.73 12.68
CA THR A 305 -9.47 -18.34 12.37
C THR A 305 -9.35 -19.70 13.05
N ASP A 306 -8.93 -20.71 12.29
CA ASP A 306 -8.60 -22.04 12.79
C ASP A 306 -7.18 -22.03 13.38
N LEU A 307 -7.11 -21.97 14.71
CA LEU A 307 -5.89 -22.07 15.49
C LEU A 307 -5.81 -23.45 16.20
N SER A 308 -6.61 -24.42 15.76
CA SER A 308 -6.68 -25.74 16.40
C SER A 308 -5.31 -26.42 16.43
N GLU A 309 -5.05 -27.12 17.54
CA GLU A 309 -3.79 -27.83 17.82
C GLU A 309 -2.51 -27.00 17.91
N ALA A 310 -2.55 -25.69 17.61
CA ALA A 310 -1.40 -24.79 17.69
C ALA A 310 -0.80 -24.70 19.11
N ASN A 311 0.51 -24.49 19.20
CA ASN A 311 1.16 -24.13 20.45
C ASN A 311 1.28 -22.61 20.55
N MET A 312 0.58 -22.04 21.52
CA MET A 312 0.52 -20.61 21.85
C MET A 312 0.98 -20.37 23.30
N VAL A 313 1.90 -21.21 23.81
CA VAL A 313 2.50 -21.05 25.15
C VAL A 313 3.07 -19.64 25.29
N ARG A 314 2.63 -18.90 26.32
CA ARG A 314 3.01 -17.49 26.58
C ARG A 314 2.74 -16.50 25.44
N ALA A 315 1.83 -16.81 24.51
CA ALA A 315 1.42 -15.87 23.46
C ALA A 315 0.62 -14.70 24.07
N ASP A 316 0.75 -13.51 23.48
CA ASP A 316 -0.11 -12.37 23.80
C ASP A 316 -1.23 -12.24 22.77
N LEU A 317 -2.46 -12.43 23.26
CA LEU A 317 -3.72 -12.31 22.54
C LEU A 317 -4.62 -11.25 23.20
N SER A 318 -4.05 -10.35 24.01
CA SER A 318 -4.81 -9.35 24.75
C SER A 318 -5.49 -8.37 23.81
N TYR A 319 -6.74 -8.03 24.12
CA TYR A 319 -7.63 -7.17 23.32
C TYR A 319 -7.92 -7.66 21.89
N SER A 320 -7.47 -8.85 21.50
CA SER A 320 -7.72 -9.42 20.18
C SER A 320 -9.17 -9.89 20.01
N ASP A 321 -9.65 -9.88 18.76
CA ASP A 321 -10.98 -10.36 18.40
C ASP A 321 -10.90 -11.82 17.94
N LEU A 322 -11.34 -12.73 18.81
CA LEU A 322 -11.37 -14.18 18.62
C LEU A 322 -12.80 -14.69 18.40
N VAL A 323 -13.75 -13.83 17.98
CA VAL A 323 -15.14 -14.25 17.73
C VAL A 323 -15.16 -15.42 16.75
N LYS A 324 -15.69 -16.56 17.23
CA LYS A 324 -15.77 -17.84 16.51
C LYS A 324 -14.43 -18.41 15.99
N ALA A 325 -13.29 -17.99 16.53
CA ALA A 325 -12.02 -18.66 16.30
C ALA A 325 -12.06 -20.09 16.87
N ASN A 326 -11.36 -21.03 16.23
CA ASN A 326 -11.23 -22.40 16.71
C ASN A 326 -9.90 -22.55 17.46
N VAL A 327 -9.95 -22.76 18.79
CA VAL A 327 -8.77 -23.00 19.64
C VAL A 327 -8.83 -24.37 20.32
N SER A 328 -9.64 -25.30 19.77
CA SER A 328 -9.70 -26.69 20.23
C SER A 328 -8.31 -27.33 20.16
N ARG A 329 -7.91 -28.06 21.22
CA ARG A 329 -6.57 -28.67 21.35
C ARG A 329 -5.40 -27.68 21.24
N THR A 330 -5.61 -26.37 21.24
CA THR A 330 -4.54 -25.36 21.31
C THR A 330 -3.88 -25.39 22.69
N ILE A 331 -2.58 -25.17 22.76
CA ILE A 331 -1.86 -25.04 24.04
C ILE A 331 -1.74 -23.56 24.37
N LEU A 332 -2.56 -23.05 25.28
CA LEU A 332 -2.58 -21.65 25.74
C LEU A 332 -1.86 -21.49 27.09
N TYR A 333 -0.99 -22.43 27.49
CA TYR A 333 -0.32 -22.37 28.80
C TYR A 333 0.44 -21.03 28.99
N GLU A 334 0.14 -20.31 30.08
CA GLU A 334 0.64 -18.94 30.36
C GLU A 334 0.29 -17.87 29.30
N ALA A 335 -0.68 -18.10 28.41
CA ALA A 335 -1.09 -17.10 27.42
C ALA A 335 -1.92 -15.94 28.02
N ASN A 336 -1.83 -14.77 27.39
CA ASN A 336 -2.55 -13.57 27.81
C ASN A 336 -3.79 -13.32 26.93
N LEU A 337 -5.00 -13.56 27.45
CA LEU A 337 -6.27 -13.25 26.77
C LEU A 337 -6.93 -11.97 27.31
N ARG A 338 -6.23 -11.16 28.12
CA ARG A 338 -6.79 -9.97 28.78
C ARG A 338 -7.58 -9.08 27.81
N GLY A 339 -8.86 -8.82 28.07
CA GLY A 339 -9.66 -7.88 27.27
C GLY A 339 -10.09 -8.39 25.88
N ALA A 340 -9.72 -9.60 25.48
CA ALA A 340 -10.08 -10.22 24.20
C ALA A 340 -11.59 -10.48 24.08
N ASP A 341 -12.13 -10.47 22.87
CA ASP A 341 -13.51 -10.90 22.60
C ASP A 341 -13.51 -12.36 22.15
N ILE A 342 -14.10 -13.25 22.95
CA ILE A 342 -14.10 -14.70 22.69
C ILE A 342 -15.47 -15.24 22.29
N LYS A 343 -16.39 -14.38 21.83
CA LYS A 343 -17.78 -14.77 21.51
C LYS A 343 -17.86 -15.99 20.59
N GLY A 344 -18.29 -17.12 21.12
CA GLY A 344 -18.40 -18.38 20.36
C GLY A 344 -17.06 -18.99 19.91
N MET A 345 -15.93 -18.53 20.46
CA MET A 345 -14.63 -19.17 20.32
C MET A 345 -14.70 -20.63 20.79
N ARG A 346 -14.32 -21.58 19.93
CA ARG A 346 -14.42 -23.02 20.22
C ARG A 346 -13.21 -23.47 21.04
N LEU A 347 -13.42 -23.79 22.32
CA LEU A 347 -12.40 -24.34 23.22
C LEU A 347 -12.29 -25.87 23.15
N PHE A 348 -13.36 -26.57 22.78
CA PHE A 348 -13.49 -28.03 22.75
C PHE A 348 -14.56 -28.44 21.73
N TYR A 349 -14.65 -29.73 21.41
CA TYR A 349 -15.76 -30.36 20.68
C TYR A 349 -16.55 -31.27 21.62
N GLY A 350 -17.68 -31.81 21.15
CA GLY A 350 -18.55 -32.67 21.95
C GLY A 350 -19.23 -31.94 23.11
N SER A 351 -19.53 -32.69 24.17
CA SER A 351 -20.29 -32.23 25.33
C SER A 351 -19.41 -31.58 26.41
N LEU A 352 -19.88 -30.51 27.06
CA LEU A 352 -19.19 -29.85 28.18
C LEU A 352 -18.89 -30.82 29.36
N GLU A 353 -19.72 -31.84 29.55
CA GLU A 353 -19.57 -32.84 30.63
C GLU A 353 -18.34 -33.72 30.43
N ASN A 354 -18.09 -34.18 29.20
CA ASN A 354 -16.97 -35.06 28.85
C ASN A 354 -15.76 -34.30 28.27
N ALA A 355 -15.88 -32.99 28.01
CA ALA A 355 -14.81 -32.17 27.46
C ALA A 355 -13.59 -32.09 28.39
N THR A 356 -12.49 -32.71 27.97
CA THR A 356 -11.19 -32.69 28.66
C THR A 356 -10.10 -32.06 27.80
N PRO A 357 -9.06 -31.44 28.40
CA PRO A 357 -7.91 -30.91 27.67
C PRO A 357 -7.20 -32.00 26.84
N ARG A 358 -6.57 -31.59 25.74
CA ARG A 358 -5.83 -32.51 24.86
C ARG A 358 -4.86 -33.40 25.63
N SER A 359 -4.86 -34.67 25.26
CA SER A 359 -3.77 -35.58 25.63
C SER A 359 -2.63 -35.51 24.60
N ARG A 360 -1.42 -35.89 25.03
CA ARG A 360 -0.26 -36.12 24.15
C ARG A 360 -0.17 -37.57 23.67
N THR A 361 -0.87 -38.48 24.34
CA THR A 361 -0.77 -39.94 24.15
C THR A 361 -2.09 -40.59 23.75
N ILE A 362 -3.22 -39.95 24.04
CA ILE A 362 -4.57 -40.44 23.74
C ILE A 362 -5.14 -39.59 22.60
N PRO A 363 -5.71 -40.19 21.54
CA PRO A 363 -6.36 -39.44 20.46
C PRO A 363 -7.59 -38.66 20.96
N PRO A 364 -8.01 -37.60 20.24
CA PRO A 364 -9.27 -36.90 20.51
C PRO A 364 -10.48 -37.79 20.19
N ASN A 365 -11.53 -37.70 21.02
CA ASN A 365 -12.86 -38.18 20.70
C ASN A 365 -13.77 -37.00 20.42
N TYR A 366 -14.07 -36.75 19.14
CA TYR A 366 -14.88 -35.60 18.71
C TYR A 366 -16.38 -35.75 18.96
N ASP A 367 -16.87 -36.97 19.21
CA ASP A 367 -18.27 -37.25 19.54
C ASP A 367 -18.54 -36.95 21.03
N THR A 368 -17.71 -37.48 21.94
CA THR A 368 -17.87 -37.24 23.39
C THR A 368 -17.36 -35.86 23.79
N GLY A 369 -16.22 -35.46 23.23
CA GLY A 369 -15.46 -34.26 23.57
C GLY A 369 -14.14 -34.52 24.30
N GLU A 370 -13.87 -35.78 24.68
CA GLU A 370 -12.66 -36.15 25.42
C GLU A 370 -11.39 -35.85 24.61
N HIS A 371 -10.41 -35.22 25.27
CA HIS A 371 -9.13 -34.80 24.68
C HIS A 371 -9.24 -33.85 23.48
N THR A 372 -10.39 -33.22 23.26
CA THR A 372 -10.59 -32.18 22.22
C THR A 372 -10.33 -30.76 22.74
N GLY A 373 -10.19 -30.60 24.05
CA GLY A 373 -10.14 -29.30 24.70
C GLY A 373 -8.79 -28.58 24.64
N ALA A 374 -8.83 -27.25 24.64
CA ALA A 374 -7.68 -26.38 24.79
C ALA A 374 -7.01 -26.54 26.17
N VAL A 375 -5.68 -26.47 26.23
CA VAL A 375 -4.95 -26.39 27.50
C VAL A 375 -4.94 -24.93 27.96
N VAL A 376 -5.68 -24.62 29.01
CA VAL A 376 -5.93 -23.24 29.48
C VAL A 376 -5.27 -22.93 30.84
N GLU A 377 -4.25 -23.70 31.20
CA GLU A 377 -3.51 -23.56 32.47
C GLU A 377 -2.70 -22.24 32.54
N ASN A 378 -2.82 -21.51 33.65
CA ASN A 378 -2.15 -20.22 33.87
C ASN A 378 -2.48 -19.11 32.83
N VAL A 379 -3.55 -19.25 32.05
CA VAL A 379 -4.07 -18.21 31.16
C VAL A 379 -4.60 -17.00 31.95
N ASN A 380 -4.33 -15.79 31.47
CA ASN A 380 -4.93 -14.57 31.98
C ASN A 380 -6.24 -14.23 31.25
N PHE A 381 -7.39 -14.40 31.92
CA PHE A 381 -8.72 -14.09 31.38
C PHE A 381 -9.25 -12.69 31.78
N THR A 382 -8.43 -11.84 32.41
CA THR A 382 -8.89 -10.58 33.01
C THR A 382 -9.62 -9.69 32.00
N GLY A 383 -10.91 -9.42 32.25
CA GLY A 383 -11.72 -8.53 31.40
C GLY A 383 -12.04 -9.07 30.00
N VAL A 384 -11.87 -10.38 29.77
CA VAL A 384 -12.37 -11.04 28.56
C VAL A 384 -13.86 -10.75 28.34
N LYS A 385 -14.25 -10.53 27.08
CA LYS A 385 -15.60 -10.13 26.66
C LYS A 385 -16.35 -11.31 26.06
N ASN A 386 -17.68 -11.29 26.21
CA ASN A 386 -18.61 -12.24 25.60
C ASN A 386 -18.31 -13.74 25.86
N MET A 387 -17.71 -14.05 27.02
CA MET A 387 -17.55 -15.43 27.48
C MET A 387 -18.93 -16.04 27.76
N SER A 388 -19.24 -17.18 27.13
CA SER A 388 -20.46 -17.95 27.43
C SER A 388 -20.30 -18.76 28.71
N GLU A 389 -21.42 -19.20 29.31
CA GLU A 389 -21.36 -20.12 30.45
C GLU A 389 -20.61 -21.41 30.12
N GLU A 390 -20.77 -22.00 28.93
CA GLU A 390 -20.02 -23.20 28.53
C GLU A 390 -18.51 -22.95 28.49
N GLN A 391 -18.07 -21.81 27.96
CA GLN A 391 -16.66 -21.42 27.94
C GLN A 391 -16.14 -21.17 29.35
N ARG A 392 -16.91 -20.48 30.19
CA ARG A 392 -16.62 -20.23 31.60
C ARG A 392 -16.48 -21.54 32.37
N HIS A 393 -17.44 -22.45 32.26
CA HIS A 393 -17.43 -23.76 32.90
C HIS A 393 -16.22 -24.59 32.48
N TYR A 394 -15.90 -24.67 31.19
CA TYR A 394 -14.72 -25.39 30.72
C TYR A 394 -13.42 -24.77 31.26
N CYS A 395 -13.27 -23.44 31.15
CA CYS A 395 -12.08 -22.75 31.66
C CYS A 395 -11.93 -22.94 33.17
N CYS A 396 -12.98 -22.71 33.97
CA CYS A 396 -12.97 -22.87 35.42
C CYS A 396 -12.58 -24.30 35.86
N ARG A 397 -13.00 -25.34 35.12
CA ARG A 397 -12.63 -26.74 35.39
C ARG A 397 -11.14 -27.02 35.13
N TRP A 398 -10.53 -26.38 34.13
CA TRP A 398 -9.26 -26.83 33.54
C TRP A 398 -8.11 -25.80 33.53
N CYS A 399 -8.28 -24.60 34.09
CA CYS A 399 -7.25 -23.54 34.05
C CYS A 399 -6.33 -23.44 35.29
N GLY A 400 -6.65 -24.13 36.38
CA GLY A 400 -5.91 -24.05 37.65
C GLY A 400 -6.20 -22.77 38.46
N GLU A 401 -5.77 -22.72 39.72
CA GLU A 401 -6.24 -21.71 40.68
C GLU A 401 -5.86 -20.26 40.32
N LYS A 402 -4.67 -20.03 39.75
CA LYS A 402 -4.23 -18.67 39.34
C LYS A 402 -5.17 -18.06 38.30
N SER A 403 -5.59 -18.86 37.32
CA SER A 403 -6.45 -18.42 36.23
C SER A 403 -7.90 -18.26 36.66
N ARG A 404 -8.39 -19.12 37.59
CA ARG A 404 -9.75 -19.04 38.17
C ARG A 404 -10.05 -17.66 38.78
N ALA A 405 -9.05 -16.98 39.33
CA ALA A 405 -9.18 -15.61 39.85
C ALA A 405 -9.35 -14.52 38.77
N THR A 406 -9.01 -14.82 37.51
CA THR A 406 -9.07 -13.85 36.40
C THR A 406 -10.31 -13.99 35.50
N ILE A 407 -11.08 -15.08 35.67
CA ILE A 407 -12.23 -15.39 34.82
C ILE A 407 -13.41 -14.45 35.12
N PRO A 408 -13.98 -13.76 34.11
CA PRO A 408 -15.21 -12.98 34.26
C PRO A 408 -16.36 -13.85 34.78
N GLY A 409 -17.08 -13.38 35.79
CA GLY A 409 -18.11 -14.16 36.50
C GLY A 409 -17.57 -15.12 37.57
N GLY A 410 -16.24 -15.29 37.67
CA GLY A 410 -15.59 -16.15 38.67
C GLY A 410 -15.90 -17.65 38.50
N CYS A 411 -15.37 -18.47 39.41
CA CYS A 411 -15.43 -19.94 39.36
C CYS A 411 -15.84 -20.61 40.69
N ALA A 412 -16.44 -19.87 41.64
CA ALA A 412 -16.67 -20.37 43.01
C ALA A 412 -17.66 -21.55 43.10
N ASP A 413 -18.60 -21.60 42.17
CA ASP A 413 -19.62 -22.62 41.90
C ASP A 413 -19.10 -23.83 41.09
N ILE A 414 -17.88 -23.75 40.53
CA ILE A 414 -17.37 -24.73 39.57
C ILE A 414 -16.13 -25.44 40.15
N ALA A 415 -16.21 -26.76 40.29
CA ALA A 415 -15.09 -27.58 40.74
C ALA A 415 -13.86 -27.47 39.82
N ASN A 416 -12.67 -27.36 40.41
CA ASN A 416 -11.40 -27.47 39.69
C ASN A 416 -11.07 -28.95 39.47
N LEU A 417 -10.93 -29.37 38.21
CA LEU A 417 -10.61 -30.75 37.81
C LEU A 417 -9.14 -30.91 37.38
N LEU A 418 -8.39 -29.81 37.24
CA LEU A 418 -6.95 -29.86 36.90
C LEU A 418 -6.10 -30.38 38.06
N GLY A 419 -6.56 -30.22 39.30
CA GLY A 419 -5.92 -30.75 40.50
C GLY A 419 -4.62 -30.05 40.92
N ARG A 420 -4.30 -28.89 40.32
CA ARG A 420 -3.15 -28.03 40.64
C ARG A 420 -3.44 -26.55 40.32
#